data_AF-A0A942V2X4-F1
#
_entry.id   AF-A0A942V2X4-F1
#
_cell.length_a   1.000
_cell.length_b   1.000
_cell.length_c   1.000
_cell.angle_alpha   90.00
_cell.angle_beta   90.00
_cell.angle_gamma   90.00
#
_symmetry.space_group_name_H-M   'P 1'
#
loop_
_entity.id
_entity.type
_entity.pdbx_description
1 polymer ?
#
loop_
_entity_poly.entity_id
_entity_poly.type
_entity_poly.pdbx_seq_one_letter_code
_entity_poly.pdbx_strand_id
1 'polypeptide(L)'
;MPISANLKVLGKYLDQPYMVKKLYNAMPPVLTGLAAGYGIYDTFQSPKENRKKKAVKNASVLAFTVVSALLATRGLTVKKKEIFPGIIELPEIDKDGIAEVLAKPVSDKTKKLINKVKDEKVLNFSSVKTLMQEFRDKFKDEKLISKIIPDPESEAPFADLGKLSLLGFIPVVGGVLGGVVGDRLTKDNWKKNFPDKVKEGTYQYLNNIALCNVGAGLGALTMNAFKVKSKAARFAAMMSGVLGVGLVAGNAIANFVGKNYIDPIFDKNKKNEYKSLKDMIKNLNSERHPEALDVSLHLDDVASVGFISGLKWIGPILPVLYSVSAYRAGIGYRNGHKESQNIVKQN
;
A
#
# COMPACT_ATOMS: atom_id res chain seq x y z
N MET A 1 -27.19 -7.93 18.08
CA MET A 1 -25.73 -7.89 18.35
C MET A 1 -25.24 -6.47 18.15
N PRO A 2 -24.39 -5.94 19.03
CA PRO A 2 -23.83 -4.60 18.87
C PRO A 2 -22.94 -4.51 17.62
N ILE A 3 -22.85 -3.32 17.02
CA ILE A 3 -22.06 -3.03 15.80
C ILE A 3 -20.60 -3.51 15.92
N SER A 4 -20.01 -3.38 17.12
CA SER A 4 -18.65 -3.84 17.42
C SER A 4 -18.44 -5.35 17.25
N ALA A 5 -19.48 -6.17 17.50
CA ALA A 5 -19.41 -7.61 17.33
C ALA A 5 -19.40 -8.01 15.84
N ASN A 6 -20.21 -7.35 15.02
CA ASN A 6 -20.24 -7.60 13.57
C ASN A 6 -18.93 -7.18 12.88
N LEU A 7 -18.30 -6.09 13.32
CA LEU A 7 -16.99 -5.67 12.83
C LEU A 7 -15.88 -6.68 13.18
N LYS A 8 -15.91 -7.26 14.39
CA LYS A 8 -14.98 -8.36 14.75
C LYS A 8 -15.20 -9.60 13.86
N VAL A 9 -16.46 -9.98 13.61
CA VAL A 9 -16.79 -11.09 12.70
C VAL A 9 -16.26 -10.83 11.28
N LEU A 10 -16.40 -9.58 10.79
CA LEU A 10 -15.89 -9.20 9.48
C LEU A 10 -14.37 -9.33 9.40
N GLY A 11 -13.64 -8.82 10.40
CA GLY A 11 -12.18 -8.96 10.47
C GLY A 11 -11.75 -10.43 10.43
N LYS A 12 -12.33 -11.26 11.31
CA LYS A 12 -12.07 -12.72 11.32
C LYS A 12 -12.45 -13.40 10.01
N TYR A 13 -13.52 -12.96 9.34
CA TYR A 13 -13.91 -13.51 8.05
C TYR A 13 -12.88 -13.21 6.95
N LEU A 14 -12.35 -11.99 6.91
CA LEU A 14 -11.37 -11.56 5.91
C LEU A 14 -9.97 -12.13 6.19
N ASP A 15 -9.58 -12.27 7.46
CA ASP A 15 -8.27 -12.78 7.90
C ASP A 15 -8.18 -14.31 8.00
N GLN A 16 -9.16 -15.03 7.47
CA GLN A 16 -9.04 -16.48 7.35
C GLN A 16 -7.78 -16.84 6.56
N PRO A 17 -6.92 -17.75 7.06
CA PRO A 17 -5.64 -18.04 6.42
C PRO A 17 -5.77 -18.36 4.92
N TYR A 18 -6.76 -19.17 4.56
CA TYR A 18 -7.02 -19.52 3.18
C TYR A 18 -7.62 -18.38 2.33
N MET A 19 -8.35 -17.44 2.94
CA MET A 19 -8.80 -16.22 2.25
C MET A 19 -7.60 -15.35 1.89
N VAL A 20 -6.69 -15.11 2.84
CA VAL A 20 -5.47 -14.32 2.62
C VAL A 20 -4.58 -15.00 1.56
N LYS A 21 -4.43 -16.33 1.62
CA LYS A 21 -3.71 -17.12 0.60
C LYS A 21 -4.35 -16.99 -0.79
N LYS A 22 -5.69 -16.99 -0.90
CA LYS A 22 -6.41 -16.74 -2.16
C LYS A 22 -6.13 -15.35 -2.70
N LEU A 23 -6.22 -14.32 -1.86
CA LEU A 23 -5.92 -12.94 -2.27
C LEU A 23 -4.46 -12.82 -2.75
N TYR A 24 -3.52 -13.41 -2.02
CA TYR A 24 -2.10 -13.45 -2.38
C TYR A 24 -1.82 -14.15 -3.72
N ASN A 25 -2.57 -15.21 -4.03
CA ASN A 25 -2.46 -15.91 -5.31
C ASN A 25 -3.21 -15.22 -6.46
N ALA A 26 -4.27 -14.46 -6.15
CA ALA A 26 -5.00 -13.65 -7.12
C ALA A 26 -4.29 -12.33 -7.46
N MET A 27 -3.42 -11.83 -6.58
CA MET A 27 -2.73 -10.56 -6.76
C MET A 27 -1.93 -10.48 -8.08
N PRO A 28 -1.08 -11.46 -8.47
CA PRO A 28 -0.32 -11.35 -9.70
C PRO A 28 -1.16 -11.17 -10.99
N PRO A 29 -2.19 -11.99 -11.26
CA PRO A 29 -3.03 -11.78 -12.44
C PRO A 29 -3.87 -10.51 -12.36
N VAL A 30 -4.37 -10.13 -11.17
CA VAL A 30 -5.11 -8.86 -10.99
C VAL A 30 -4.21 -7.66 -11.29
N LEU A 31 -3.02 -7.65 -10.71
CA LEU A 31 -2.04 -6.58 -10.91
C LEU A 31 -1.65 -6.45 -12.38
N THR A 32 -1.35 -7.57 -13.03
CA THR A 32 -1.00 -7.61 -14.45
C THR A 32 -2.15 -7.17 -15.34
N GLY A 33 -3.38 -7.63 -15.06
CA GLY A 33 -4.58 -7.26 -15.81
C GLY A 33 -4.94 -5.78 -15.70
N LEU A 34 -4.89 -5.23 -14.48
CA LEU A 34 -5.10 -3.80 -14.25
C LEU A 34 -4.01 -2.96 -14.94
N ALA A 35 -2.74 -3.38 -14.84
CA ALA A 35 -1.65 -2.72 -15.52
C ALA A 35 -1.86 -2.72 -17.05
N ALA A 36 -2.16 -3.87 -17.65
CA ALA A 36 -2.42 -3.97 -19.09
C ALA A 36 -3.61 -3.10 -19.52
N GLY A 37 -4.74 -3.20 -18.82
CA GLY A 37 -5.94 -2.42 -19.11
C GLY A 37 -5.71 -0.91 -19.03
N TYR A 38 -5.05 -0.45 -17.96
CA TYR A 38 -4.71 0.97 -17.80
C TYR A 38 -3.67 1.43 -18.83
N GLY A 39 -2.66 0.62 -19.11
CA GLY A 39 -1.64 0.93 -20.13
C GLY A 39 -2.23 1.12 -21.52
N ILE A 40 -3.20 0.27 -21.90
CA ILE A 40 -3.99 0.41 -23.12
C ILE A 40 -4.80 1.71 -23.06
N TYR A 41 -5.60 1.91 -22.01
CA TYR A 41 -6.44 3.10 -21.85
C TYR A 41 -5.64 4.41 -22.00
N ASP A 42 -4.56 4.56 -21.24
CA ASP A 42 -3.72 5.78 -21.26
C ASP A 42 -2.96 5.96 -22.59
N THR A 43 -2.66 4.86 -23.30
CA THR A 43 -2.13 4.92 -24.66
C THR A 43 -3.15 5.51 -25.62
N PHE A 44 -4.42 5.08 -25.55
CA PHE A 44 -5.47 5.55 -26.46
C PHE A 44 -5.95 6.97 -26.19
N GLN A 45 -5.80 7.46 -24.96
CA GLN A 45 -6.01 8.86 -24.60
C GLN A 45 -4.95 9.80 -25.20
N SER A 46 -3.78 9.28 -25.59
CA SER A 46 -2.73 10.11 -26.19
C SER A 46 -3.01 10.46 -27.66
N PRO A 47 -2.53 11.61 -28.15
CA PRO A 47 -2.63 12.01 -29.57
C PRO A 47 -2.12 10.91 -30.50
N LYS A 48 -2.78 10.72 -31.66
CA LYS A 48 -2.53 9.59 -32.57
C LYS A 48 -1.06 9.46 -32.95
N GLU A 49 -0.38 10.57 -33.24
CA GLU A 49 1.04 10.59 -33.60
C GLU A 49 1.97 10.10 -32.48
N ASN A 50 1.55 10.19 -31.21
CA ASN A 50 2.36 9.84 -30.04
C ASN A 50 2.02 8.45 -29.47
N ARG A 51 0.94 7.79 -29.93
CA ARG A 51 0.46 6.52 -29.36
C ARG A 51 1.50 5.42 -29.36
N LYS A 52 2.29 5.26 -30.43
CA LYS A 52 3.33 4.21 -30.48
C LYS A 52 4.41 4.42 -29.41
N LYS A 53 4.92 5.66 -29.27
CA LYS A 53 5.90 6.01 -28.25
C LYS A 53 5.32 5.87 -26.85
N LYS A 54 4.08 6.32 -26.66
CA LYS A 54 3.35 6.17 -25.40
C LYS A 54 3.14 4.70 -25.03
N ALA A 55 2.77 3.84 -25.97
CA ALA A 55 2.58 2.42 -25.74
C ALA A 55 3.87 1.75 -25.24
N VAL A 56 5.01 2.02 -25.89
CA VAL A 56 6.32 1.49 -25.47
C VAL A 56 6.69 1.99 -24.08
N LYS A 57 6.51 3.29 -23.81
CA LYS A 57 6.78 3.86 -22.49
C LYS A 57 5.90 3.25 -21.41
N ASN A 58 4.59 3.18 -21.65
CA ASN A 58 3.62 2.63 -20.69
C ASN A 58 3.90 1.15 -20.43
N ALA A 59 4.15 0.35 -21.48
CA ALA A 59 4.52 -1.06 -21.35
C ALA A 59 5.77 -1.22 -20.48
N SER A 60 6.81 -0.41 -20.71
CA SER A 60 8.05 -0.44 -19.92
C SER A 60 7.82 -0.06 -18.46
N VAL A 61 7.14 1.06 -18.18
CA VAL A 61 6.83 1.50 -16.81
C VAL A 61 6.03 0.42 -16.08
N LEU A 62 4.94 -0.04 -16.68
CA LEU A 62 4.02 -0.98 -16.06
C LEU A 62 4.67 -2.35 -15.83
N ALA A 63 5.47 -2.85 -16.78
CA ALA A 63 6.20 -4.11 -16.62
C ALA A 63 7.16 -4.05 -15.43
N PHE A 64 7.97 -2.98 -15.32
CA PHE A 64 8.88 -2.83 -14.19
C PHE A 64 8.15 -2.63 -12.87
N THR A 65 7.03 -1.89 -12.85
CA THR A 65 6.17 -1.75 -11.68
C THR A 65 5.64 -3.10 -11.22
N VAL A 66 5.05 -3.89 -12.13
CA VAL A 66 4.49 -5.22 -11.84
C VAL A 66 5.59 -6.14 -11.31
N VAL A 67 6.73 -6.26 -12.02
CA VAL A 67 7.83 -7.12 -11.60
C VAL A 67 8.35 -6.72 -10.22
N SER A 68 8.55 -5.42 -9.98
CA SER A 68 9.08 -4.92 -8.70
C SER A 68 8.09 -5.16 -7.56
N ALA A 69 6.79 -4.96 -7.79
CA ALA A 69 5.75 -5.29 -6.81
C ALA A 69 5.68 -6.81 -6.51
N LEU A 70 5.84 -7.66 -7.52
CA LEU A 70 5.90 -9.12 -7.32
C LEU A 70 7.16 -9.53 -6.54
N LEU A 71 8.31 -8.94 -6.83
CA LEU A 71 9.55 -9.19 -6.08
C LEU A 71 9.42 -8.72 -4.63
N ALA A 72 8.87 -7.52 -4.40
CA ALA A 72 8.64 -7.00 -3.06
C ALA A 72 7.75 -7.92 -2.22
N THR A 73 6.71 -8.49 -2.85
CA THR A 73 5.70 -9.30 -2.15
C THR A 73 6.12 -10.75 -1.93
N ARG A 74 6.79 -11.36 -2.91
CA ARG A 74 7.08 -12.80 -2.92
C ARG A 74 8.55 -13.14 -2.76
N GLY A 75 9.42 -12.14 -2.78
CA GLY A 75 10.86 -12.36 -2.76
C GLY A 75 11.36 -12.96 -4.08
N LEU A 76 12.57 -13.50 -4.04
CA LEU A 76 13.18 -14.19 -5.17
C LEU A 76 13.85 -15.48 -4.69
N THR A 77 13.41 -16.61 -5.24
CA THR A 77 14.02 -17.92 -5.02
C THR A 77 14.58 -18.45 -6.34
N VAL A 78 15.87 -18.75 -6.39
CA VAL A 78 16.54 -19.30 -7.56
C VAL A 78 17.20 -20.62 -7.19
N LYS A 79 16.89 -21.70 -7.93
CA LYS A 79 17.44 -23.05 -7.68
C LYS A 79 17.29 -23.50 -6.21
N LYS A 80 16.13 -23.26 -5.61
CA LYS A 80 15.82 -23.54 -4.19
C LYS A 80 16.65 -22.75 -3.16
N LYS A 81 17.45 -21.77 -3.61
CA LYS A 81 18.12 -20.80 -2.73
C LYS A 81 17.31 -19.51 -2.71
N GLU A 82 16.82 -19.15 -1.53
CA GLU A 82 16.22 -17.84 -1.32
C GLU A 82 17.32 -16.77 -1.45
N ILE A 83 17.14 -15.85 -2.38
CA ILE A 83 18.05 -14.72 -2.58
C ILE A 83 17.66 -13.58 -1.63
N PHE A 84 16.36 -13.30 -1.56
CA PHE A 84 15.76 -12.45 -0.55
C PHE A 84 14.31 -12.87 -0.30
N PRO A 85 13.82 -12.75 0.94
CA PRO A 85 12.44 -13.09 1.29
C PRO A 85 11.45 -12.05 0.75
N GLY A 86 10.20 -12.48 0.58
CA GLY A 86 9.08 -11.56 0.35
C GLY A 86 8.70 -10.80 1.62
N ILE A 87 8.17 -9.59 1.45
CA ILE A 87 7.74 -8.74 2.57
C ILE A 87 6.41 -9.21 3.17
N ILE A 88 5.53 -9.84 2.37
CA ILE A 88 4.24 -10.33 2.85
C ILE A 88 4.41 -11.71 3.46
N GLU A 89 4.16 -11.80 4.76
CA GLU A 89 4.04 -13.05 5.48
C GLU A 89 2.59 -13.58 5.39
N LEU A 90 2.43 -14.83 4.95
CA LEU A 90 1.12 -15.46 4.91
C LEU A 90 0.76 -16.01 6.30
N PRO A 91 -0.49 -15.84 6.75
CA PRO A 91 -0.95 -16.47 7.98
C PRO A 91 -0.89 -18.00 7.84
N GLU A 92 -0.28 -18.66 8.83
CA GLU A 92 -0.25 -20.11 8.93
C GLU A 92 -1.44 -20.64 9.73
N ILE A 93 -1.83 -21.88 9.46
CA ILE A 93 -2.87 -22.57 10.22
C ILE A 93 -2.20 -23.22 11.44
N ASP A 94 -2.63 -22.83 12.64
CA ASP A 94 -2.23 -23.45 13.90
C ASP A 94 -2.92 -24.83 14.05
N LYS A 95 -2.29 -25.87 13.48
CA LYS A 95 -2.84 -27.23 13.49
C LYS A 95 -3.00 -27.79 14.89
N ASP A 96 -2.08 -27.46 15.79
CA ASP A 96 -2.07 -27.94 17.17
C ASP A 96 -3.16 -27.22 17.99
N GLY A 97 -3.28 -25.90 17.82
CA GLY A 97 -4.36 -25.11 18.40
C GLY A 97 -5.74 -25.54 17.90
N ILE A 98 -5.88 -25.88 16.61
CA ILE A 98 -7.11 -26.47 16.09
C ILE A 98 -7.41 -27.82 16.75
N ALA A 99 -6.42 -28.69 16.92
CA ALA A 99 -6.60 -29.98 17.56
C ALA A 99 -7.03 -29.84 19.03
N GLU A 100 -6.42 -28.90 19.77
CA GLU A 100 -6.79 -28.57 21.14
C GLU A 100 -8.25 -28.09 21.22
N VAL A 101 -8.68 -27.25 20.27
CA VAL A 101 -10.06 -26.75 20.24
C VAL A 101 -11.05 -27.85 19.87
N LEU A 102 -10.68 -28.77 18.98
CA LEU A 102 -11.51 -29.93 18.63
C LEU A 102 -11.65 -30.95 19.77
N ALA A 103 -10.68 -30.99 20.70
CA ALA A 103 -10.75 -31.82 21.91
C ALA A 103 -11.76 -31.30 22.95
N LYS A 104 -12.21 -30.04 22.84
CA LYS A 104 -13.22 -29.44 23.72
C LYS A 104 -14.65 -29.83 23.29
N PRO A 105 -15.65 -29.76 24.18
CA PRO A 105 -17.06 -30.10 23.89
C PRO A 105 -17.79 -29.04 23.02
N VAL A 106 -17.31 -28.88 21.79
CA VAL A 106 -17.95 -28.08 20.73
C VAL A 106 -19.08 -28.85 20.04
N SER A 107 -20.10 -28.14 19.55
CA SER A 107 -21.20 -28.72 18.78
C SER A 107 -20.72 -29.37 17.49
N ASP A 108 -21.46 -30.36 16.97
CA ASP A 108 -21.13 -31.01 15.69
C ASP A 108 -21.13 -30.02 14.51
N LYS A 109 -22.01 -29.02 14.57
CA LYS A 109 -22.00 -27.91 13.61
C LYS A 109 -20.66 -27.18 13.64
N THR A 110 -20.17 -26.85 14.83
CA THR A 110 -18.88 -26.16 15.00
C THR A 110 -17.68 -27.06 14.67
N LYS A 111 -17.70 -28.35 15.01
CA LYS A 111 -16.69 -29.31 14.54
C LYS A 111 -16.59 -29.33 13.01
N LYS A 112 -17.73 -29.36 12.30
CA LYS A 112 -17.76 -29.28 10.83
C LYS A 112 -17.16 -27.96 10.31
N LEU A 113 -17.38 -26.84 10.99
CA LEU A 113 -16.79 -25.55 10.60
C LEU A 113 -15.28 -25.50 10.86
N ILE A 114 -14.82 -26.00 12.01
CA ILE A 114 -13.39 -26.06 12.33
C ILE A 114 -12.65 -26.98 11.37
N ASN A 115 -13.22 -28.15 11.05
CA ASN A 115 -12.65 -29.05 10.04
C ASN A 115 -12.60 -28.40 8.66
N LYS A 116 -13.58 -27.58 8.27
CA LYS A 116 -13.48 -26.80 7.03
C LYS A 116 -12.27 -25.85 7.03
N VAL A 117 -11.99 -25.18 8.15
CA VAL A 117 -10.80 -24.31 8.26
C VAL A 117 -9.52 -25.14 8.17
N LYS A 118 -9.47 -26.27 8.88
CA LYS A 118 -8.35 -27.23 8.84
C LYS A 118 -8.09 -27.75 7.43
N ASP A 119 -9.14 -28.02 6.65
CA ASP A 119 -9.10 -28.48 5.26
C ASP A 119 -8.85 -27.33 4.26
N GLU A 120 -8.33 -26.20 4.72
CA GLU A 120 -8.06 -25.02 3.90
C GLU A 120 -9.30 -24.53 3.11
N LYS A 121 -10.47 -24.43 3.75
CA LYS A 121 -11.69 -23.85 3.14
C LYS A 121 -12.09 -22.55 3.80
N VAL A 122 -12.51 -21.59 2.98
CA VAL A 122 -13.05 -20.31 3.46
C VAL A 122 -14.46 -20.51 4.01
N LEU A 123 -14.65 -20.17 5.28
CA LEU A 123 -15.96 -20.04 5.91
C LEU A 123 -16.65 -18.76 5.42
N ASN A 124 -17.95 -18.83 5.16
CA ASN A 124 -18.74 -17.62 4.92
C ASN A 124 -18.95 -16.80 6.20
N PHE A 125 -19.33 -15.54 6.06
CA PHE A 125 -19.55 -14.62 7.18
C PHE A 125 -20.49 -15.19 8.26
N SER A 126 -21.60 -15.83 7.85
CA SER A 126 -22.57 -16.45 8.77
C SER A 126 -21.98 -17.62 9.57
N SER A 127 -21.09 -18.40 8.94
CA SER A 127 -20.37 -19.50 9.59
C SER A 127 -19.35 -18.98 10.60
N VAL A 128 -18.61 -17.93 10.26
CA VAL A 128 -17.69 -17.24 11.20
C VAL A 128 -18.47 -16.65 12.37
N LYS A 129 -19.63 -16.04 12.11
CA LYS A 129 -20.53 -15.53 13.16
C LYS A 129 -21.00 -16.64 14.10
N THR A 130 -21.42 -17.78 13.55
CA THR A 130 -21.85 -18.95 14.33
C THR A 130 -20.70 -19.47 15.21
N LEU A 131 -19.50 -19.58 14.63
CA LEU A 131 -18.29 -19.99 15.34
C LEU A 131 -18.03 -19.05 16.53
N MET A 132 -17.97 -17.74 16.27
CA MET A 132 -17.74 -16.72 17.30
C MET A 132 -18.79 -16.74 18.42
N GLN A 133 -20.06 -16.95 18.09
CA GLN A 133 -21.14 -17.05 19.07
C GLN A 133 -20.93 -18.25 20.01
N GLU A 134 -20.66 -19.44 19.47
CA GLU A 134 -20.45 -20.62 20.32
C GLU A 134 -19.23 -20.45 21.23
N PHE A 135 -18.11 -19.91 20.73
CA PHE A 135 -16.93 -19.67 21.57
C PHE A 135 -17.17 -18.67 22.69
N ARG A 136 -17.91 -17.60 22.41
CA ARG A 136 -18.31 -16.61 23.40
C ARG A 136 -19.24 -17.21 24.46
N ASP A 137 -20.28 -17.91 24.02
CA ASP A 137 -21.39 -18.32 24.90
C ASP A 137 -21.02 -19.55 25.75
N LYS A 138 -20.30 -20.53 25.19
CA LYS A 138 -19.89 -21.75 25.92
C LYS A 138 -18.58 -21.60 26.68
N PHE A 139 -17.54 -21.08 26.03
CA PHE A 139 -16.18 -21.13 26.60
C PHE A 139 -15.81 -19.84 27.33
N LYS A 140 -16.55 -18.74 27.12
CA LYS A 140 -16.24 -17.40 27.66
C LYS A 140 -14.80 -16.95 27.39
N ASP A 141 -14.15 -17.56 26.42
CA ASP A 141 -12.77 -17.31 26.02
C ASP A 141 -12.72 -17.12 24.50
N GLU A 142 -12.76 -15.84 24.09
CA GLU A 142 -12.64 -15.49 22.67
C GLU A 142 -11.25 -15.83 22.11
N LYS A 143 -10.21 -16.03 22.94
CA LYS A 143 -8.85 -16.33 22.45
C LYS A 143 -8.73 -17.72 21.84
N LEU A 144 -9.62 -18.64 22.17
CA LEU A 144 -9.68 -19.95 21.53
C LEU A 144 -10.03 -19.86 20.04
N ILE A 145 -10.74 -18.80 19.62
CA ILE A 145 -11.00 -18.62 18.19
C ILE A 145 -9.73 -18.23 17.43
N SER A 146 -8.78 -17.59 18.11
CA SER A 146 -7.51 -17.13 17.54
C SER A 146 -6.60 -18.28 17.14
N LYS A 147 -6.79 -19.45 17.76
CA LYS A 147 -6.19 -20.73 17.36
C LYS A 147 -6.77 -21.30 16.06
N ILE A 148 -7.97 -20.87 15.66
CA ILE A 148 -8.63 -21.32 14.41
C ILE A 148 -8.44 -20.28 13.30
N ILE A 149 -8.69 -19.00 13.62
CA ILE A 149 -8.53 -17.84 12.74
C ILE A 149 -7.73 -16.82 13.54
N PRO A 150 -6.47 -16.50 13.16
CA PRO A 150 -5.61 -15.60 13.92
C PRO A 150 -6.28 -14.27 14.28
N ASP A 151 -5.88 -13.68 15.40
CA ASP A 151 -6.29 -12.31 15.69
C ASP A 151 -5.62 -11.33 14.73
N PRO A 152 -6.34 -10.26 14.35
CA PRO A 152 -5.77 -9.20 13.56
C PRO A 152 -4.85 -8.31 14.40
N GLU A 153 -4.17 -8.77 15.45
CA GLU A 153 -3.33 -7.87 16.26
C GLU A 153 -1.85 -8.04 15.87
N SER A 154 -1.17 -6.94 15.53
CA SER A 154 0.28 -6.93 15.32
C SER A 154 0.99 -6.81 16.66
N GLU A 155 1.95 -7.70 16.91
CA GLU A 155 2.82 -7.66 18.09
C GLU A 155 3.89 -6.54 17.99
N ALA A 156 4.14 -5.99 16.79
CA ALA A 156 5.20 -5.01 16.52
C ALA A 156 4.81 -3.98 15.43
N PRO A 157 3.90 -3.02 15.73
CA PRO A 157 3.34 -2.11 14.73
C PRO A 157 4.39 -1.26 13.99
N PHE A 158 5.54 -0.94 14.60
CA PHE A 158 6.60 -0.16 13.96
C PHE A 158 7.45 -0.95 12.96
N ALA A 159 7.72 -2.22 13.22
CA ALA A 159 8.40 -3.08 12.26
C ALA A 159 7.52 -3.30 11.02
N ASP A 160 6.21 -3.45 11.26
CA ASP A 160 5.20 -3.58 10.21
C ASP A 160 5.06 -2.30 9.37
N LEU A 161 5.18 -1.11 9.97
CA LEU A 161 5.27 0.17 9.25
C LEU A 161 6.48 0.26 8.32
N GLY A 162 7.64 -0.25 8.76
CA GLY A 162 8.85 -0.32 7.94
C GLY A 162 8.67 -1.25 6.74
N LYS A 163 8.10 -2.45 6.97
CA LYS A 163 7.76 -3.41 5.91
C LYS A 163 6.79 -2.81 4.88
N LEU A 164 5.73 -2.14 5.34
CA LEU A 164 4.78 -1.44 4.48
C LEU A 164 5.44 -0.37 3.62
N SER A 165 6.31 0.43 4.22
CA SER A 165 7.02 1.49 3.48
C SER A 165 7.93 0.88 2.41
N LEU A 166 8.64 -0.20 2.72
CA LEU A 166 9.46 -0.93 1.75
C LEU A 166 8.62 -1.56 0.63
N LEU A 167 7.44 -2.09 0.96
CA LEU A 167 6.49 -2.68 0.01
C LEU A 167 6.02 -1.66 -1.04
N GLY A 168 5.90 -0.38 -0.68
CA GLY A 168 5.60 0.71 -1.62
C GLY A 168 6.84 1.30 -2.31
N PHE A 169 7.98 1.37 -1.62
CA PHE A 169 9.24 1.89 -2.17
C PHE A 169 9.73 1.10 -3.39
N ILE A 170 9.75 -0.24 -3.30
CA ILE A 170 10.29 -1.10 -4.35
C ILE A 170 9.54 -0.92 -5.69
N PRO A 171 8.19 -0.97 -5.72
CA PRO A 171 7.42 -0.62 -6.92
C PRO A 171 7.75 0.77 -7.46
N VAL A 172 7.86 1.80 -6.60
CA VAL A 172 8.18 3.17 -7.04
C VAL A 172 9.52 3.24 -7.75
N VAL A 173 10.55 2.61 -7.20
CA VAL A 173 11.87 2.48 -7.86
C VAL A 173 11.74 1.75 -9.19
N GLY A 174 10.99 0.65 -9.22
CA GLY A 174 10.65 -0.09 -10.43
C GLY A 174 10.03 0.80 -11.50
N GLY A 175 9.00 1.56 -11.15
CA GLY A 175 8.32 2.50 -12.03
C GLY A 175 9.29 3.54 -12.63
N VAL A 176 10.14 4.16 -11.80
CA VAL A 176 11.17 5.11 -12.25
C VAL A 176 12.12 4.45 -13.27
N LEU A 177 12.63 3.26 -12.97
CA LEU A 177 13.52 2.53 -13.88
C LEU A 177 12.82 2.17 -15.20
N GLY A 178 11.58 1.67 -15.13
CA GLY A 178 10.77 1.39 -16.31
C GLY A 178 10.50 2.64 -17.14
N GLY A 179 10.33 3.79 -16.50
CA GLY A 179 10.21 5.09 -17.14
C GLY A 179 11.47 5.54 -17.86
N VAL A 180 12.64 5.29 -17.27
CA VAL A 180 13.95 5.57 -17.90
C VAL A 180 14.17 4.70 -19.12
N VAL A 181 13.91 3.39 -19.01
CA VAL A 181 14.01 2.45 -20.13
C VAL A 181 13.03 2.85 -21.24
N GLY A 182 11.78 3.16 -20.89
CA GLY A 182 10.76 3.60 -21.84
C GLY A 182 11.14 4.88 -22.56
N ASP A 183 11.69 5.87 -21.85
CA ASP A 183 12.19 7.11 -22.48
C ASP A 183 13.40 6.83 -23.38
N ARG A 184 14.34 5.97 -22.98
CA ARG A 184 15.50 5.59 -23.82
C ARG A 184 15.10 4.90 -25.12
N LEU A 185 14.01 4.13 -25.10
CA LEU A 185 13.48 3.44 -26.28
C LEU A 185 12.67 4.36 -27.21
N THR A 186 12.28 5.57 -26.76
CA THR A 186 11.30 6.40 -27.46
C THR A 186 11.76 7.84 -27.72
N LYS A 187 12.83 8.29 -27.06
CA LYS A 187 13.37 9.66 -27.13
C LYS A 187 14.91 9.66 -27.06
N ASP A 188 15.55 10.43 -27.95
CA ASP A 188 17.02 10.56 -27.95
C ASP A 188 17.54 11.33 -26.72
N ASN A 189 16.80 12.35 -26.27
CA ASN A 189 17.14 13.18 -25.11
C ASN A 189 16.55 12.67 -23.79
N TRP A 190 16.49 11.35 -23.59
CA TRP A 190 15.84 10.71 -22.43
C TRP A 190 16.32 11.23 -21.07
N LYS A 191 17.60 11.63 -20.97
CA LYS A 191 18.21 12.15 -19.72
C LYS A 191 17.52 13.39 -19.17
N LYS A 192 16.89 14.22 -20.03
CA LYS A 192 16.20 15.44 -19.60
C LYS A 192 15.01 15.16 -18.68
N ASN A 193 14.34 14.02 -18.86
CA ASN A 193 13.15 13.66 -18.08
C ASN A 193 13.50 12.77 -16.87
N PHE A 194 14.78 12.49 -16.62
CA PHE A 194 15.20 11.66 -15.49
C PHE A 194 14.96 12.36 -14.14
N PRO A 195 15.33 13.65 -13.97
CA PRO A 195 15.11 14.36 -12.70
C PRO A 195 13.64 14.38 -12.28
N ASP A 196 12.71 14.60 -13.22
CA ASP A 196 11.27 14.64 -12.92
C ASP A 196 10.74 13.29 -12.41
N LYS A 197 11.26 12.17 -12.92
CA LYS A 197 10.88 10.84 -12.41
C LYS A 197 11.42 10.61 -11.00
N VAL A 198 12.65 11.04 -10.72
CA VAL A 198 13.24 10.92 -9.38
C VAL A 198 12.48 11.81 -8.39
N LYS A 199 12.12 13.03 -8.78
CA LYS A 199 11.30 13.94 -7.98
C LYS A 199 9.91 13.39 -7.74
N GLU A 200 9.21 12.93 -8.78
CA GLU A 200 7.87 12.36 -8.63
C GLU A 200 7.91 11.05 -7.85
N GLY A 201 8.90 10.18 -8.07
CA GLY A 201 9.08 8.97 -7.26
C GLY A 201 9.33 9.29 -5.79
N THR A 202 10.14 10.31 -5.50
CA THR A 202 10.37 10.76 -4.12
C THR A 202 9.09 11.36 -3.52
N TYR A 203 8.34 12.12 -4.29
CA TYR A 203 7.05 12.66 -3.86
C TYR A 203 6.06 11.55 -3.54
N GLN A 204 5.87 10.62 -4.47
CA GLN A 204 4.96 9.48 -4.31
C GLN A 204 5.36 8.62 -3.10
N TYR A 205 6.65 8.34 -2.92
CA TYR A 205 7.11 7.56 -1.77
C TYR A 205 6.93 8.30 -0.44
N LEU A 206 7.37 9.55 -0.34
CA LEU A 206 7.31 10.29 0.92
C LEU A 206 5.88 10.67 1.29
N ASN A 207 5.15 11.27 0.36
CA ASN A 207 3.80 11.81 0.60
C ASN A 207 2.76 10.69 0.70
N ASN A 208 2.73 9.77 -0.26
CA ASN A 208 1.62 8.81 -0.38
C ASN A 208 1.90 7.47 0.32
N ILE A 209 3.14 7.20 0.76
CA ILE A 209 3.47 5.90 1.37
C ILE A 209 4.09 6.10 2.77
N ALA A 210 5.30 6.64 2.85
CA ALA A 210 6.08 6.63 4.08
C ALA A 210 5.50 7.52 5.19
N LEU A 211 5.11 8.75 4.89
CA LEU A 211 4.64 9.68 5.92
C LEU A 211 3.19 9.42 6.35
N CYS A 212 2.39 8.79 5.49
CA CYS A 212 1.09 8.30 5.87
C CYS A 212 1.19 7.13 6.87
N ASN A 213 2.10 6.19 6.60
CA ASN A 213 2.48 5.13 7.53
C ASN A 213 2.94 5.70 8.88
N VAL A 214 3.84 6.69 8.87
CA VAL A 214 4.28 7.39 10.10
C VAL A 214 3.11 8.06 10.82
N GLY A 215 2.24 8.75 10.08
CA GLY A 215 1.03 9.40 10.61
C GLY A 215 0.10 8.42 11.32
N ALA A 216 -0.19 7.29 10.69
CA ALA A 216 -0.99 6.22 11.29
C ALA A 216 -0.34 5.68 12.57
N GLY A 217 0.98 5.45 12.56
CA GLY A 217 1.75 5.01 13.73
C GLY A 217 1.72 5.99 14.89
N LEU A 218 1.86 7.30 14.61
CA LEU A 218 1.77 8.36 15.61
C LEU A 218 0.36 8.46 16.21
N GLY A 219 -0.68 8.35 15.38
CA GLY A 219 -2.07 8.27 15.84
C GLY A 219 -2.29 7.07 16.78
N ALA A 220 -1.74 5.91 16.42
CA ALA A 220 -1.81 4.70 17.25
C ALA A 220 -1.10 4.87 18.60
N LEU A 221 0.12 5.42 18.60
CA LEU A 221 0.89 5.70 19.83
C LEU A 221 0.16 6.66 20.75
N THR A 222 -0.39 7.74 20.19
CA THR A 222 -1.13 8.75 20.96
C THR A 222 -2.31 8.10 21.68
N MET A 223 -3.07 7.24 20.99
CA MET A 223 -4.19 6.53 21.60
C MET A 223 -3.77 5.52 22.67
N ASN A 224 -2.60 4.88 22.51
CA ASN A 224 -2.03 4.01 23.53
C ASN A 224 -1.60 4.80 24.78
N ALA A 225 -0.94 5.94 24.60
CA ALA A 225 -0.52 6.81 25.69
C ALA A 225 -1.72 7.30 26.52
N PHE A 226 -2.83 7.65 25.86
CA PHE A 226 -4.08 8.05 26.53
C PHE A 226 -4.97 6.86 26.95
N LYS A 227 -4.49 5.62 26.82
CA LYS A 227 -5.21 4.38 27.18
C LYS A 227 -6.62 4.28 26.54
N VAL A 228 -6.79 4.84 25.35
CA VAL A 228 -8.07 4.85 24.63
C VAL A 228 -8.35 3.45 24.10
N LYS A 229 -9.40 2.81 24.63
CA LYS A 229 -9.84 1.44 24.23
C LYS A 229 -10.86 1.43 23.09
N SER A 230 -11.45 2.57 22.75
CA SER A 230 -12.46 2.65 21.68
C SER A 230 -11.84 2.42 20.32
N LYS A 231 -12.28 1.38 19.60
CA LYS A 231 -11.81 1.07 18.24
C LYS A 231 -12.10 2.20 17.25
N ALA A 232 -13.25 2.85 17.37
CA ALA A 232 -13.62 3.97 16.51
C ALA A 232 -12.73 5.19 16.77
N ALA A 233 -12.46 5.52 18.04
CA ALA A 233 -11.55 6.62 18.38
C ALA A 233 -10.12 6.33 17.93
N ARG A 234 -9.66 5.08 18.06
CA ARG A 234 -8.35 4.64 17.57
C ARG A 234 -8.24 4.76 16.06
N PHE A 235 -9.23 4.27 15.32
CA PHE A 235 -9.30 4.41 13.87
C PHE A 235 -9.31 5.87 13.45
N ALA A 236 -10.17 6.70 14.06
CA ALA A 236 -10.24 8.12 13.77
C ALA A 236 -8.90 8.82 14.03
N ALA A 237 -8.22 8.53 15.14
CA ALA A 237 -6.91 9.10 15.45
C ALA A 237 -5.83 8.68 14.47
N MET A 238 -5.80 7.41 14.04
CA MET A 238 -4.85 6.95 13.02
C MET A 238 -5.12 7.63 11.67
N MET A 239 -6.39 7.74 11.26
CA MET A 239 -6.78 8.46 10.04
C MET A 239 -6.45 9.95 10.12
N SER A 240 -6.66 10.60 11.27
CA SER A 240 -6.25 11.99 11.49
C SER A 240 -4.73 12.14 11.41
N GLY A 241 -3.97 11.17 11.93
CA GLY A 241 -2.51 11.13 11.81
C GLY A 241 -2.06 10.98 10.35
N VAL A 242 -2.68 10.10 9.59
CA VAL A 242 -2.46 9.95 8.14
C VAL A 242 -2.72 11.27 7.41
N LEU A 243 -3.89 11.89 7.60
CA LEU A 243 -4.24 13.10 6.87
C LEU A 243 -3.36 14.30 7.30
N GLY A 244 -3.01 14.39 8.59
CA GLY A 244 -2.16 15.46 9.09
C GLY A 244 -0.69 15.31 8.68
N VAL A 245 -0.10 14.13 8.92
CA VAL A 245 1.33 13.89 8.67
C VAL A 245 1.58 13.47 7.23
N GLY A 246 0.76 12.59 6.68
CA GLY A 246 0.87 12.12 5.30
C GLY A 246 0.60 13.22 4.29
N LEU A 247 -0.59 13.82 4.30
CA LEU A 247 -0.98 14.77 3.26
C LEU A 247 -0.40 16.17 3.45
N VAL A 248 -0.44 16.72 4.67
CA VAL A 248 0.06 18.10 4.91
C VAL A 248 1.57 18.09 5.12
N ALA A 249 2.08 17.34 6.10
CA ALA A 249 3.53 17.33 6.34
C ALA A 249 4.31 16.61 5.22
N GLY A 250 3.73 15.57 4.61
CA GLY A 250 4.38 14.83 3.53
C GLY A 250 4.56 15.61 2.25
N ASN A 251 3.59 16.44 1.88
CA ASN A 251 3.73 17.32 0.73
C ASN A 251 4.86 18.35 0.97
N ALA A 252 4.93 18.91 2.19
CA ALA A 252 5.99 19.84 2.57
C ALA A 252 7.38 19.17 2.56
N ILE A 253 7.51 17.97 3.14
CA ILE A 253 8.76 17.23 3.22
C ILE A 253 9.19 16.74 1.83
N ALA A 254 8.27 16.22 1.02
CA ALA A 254 8.56 15.78 -0.33
C ALA A 254 9.09 16.92 -1.22
N ASN A 255 8.44 18.09 -1.18
CA ASN A 255 8.88 19.26 -1.91
C ASN A 255 10.22 19.81 -1.36
N PHE A 256 10.44 19.77 -0.04
CA PHE A 256 11.71 20.14 0.57
C PHE A 256 12.86 19.22 0.13
N VAL A 257 12.64 17.90 0.12
CA VAL A 257 13.63 16.93 -0.34
C VAL A 257 13.91 17.12 -1.83
N GLY A 258 12.86 17.32 -2.63
CA GLY A 258 12.95 17.64 -4.05
C GLY A 258 13.84 18.84 -4.35
N LYS A 259 13.69 19.92 -3.58
CA LYS A 259 14.40 21.18 -3.82
C LYS A 259 15.80 21.28 -3.22
N ASN A 260 16.03 20.70 -2.04
CA ASN A 260 17.32 20.86 -1.34
C ASN A 260 18.28 19.69 -1.53
N TYR A 261 17.79 18.55 -2.02
CA TYR A 261 18.65 17.37 -2.23
C TYR A 261 18.58 16.87 -3.66
N ILE A 262 17.40 16.75 -4.26
CA ILE A 262 17.28 16.22 -5.63
C ILE A 262 17.71 17.25 -6.66
N ASP A 263 17.20 18.48 -6.59
CA ASP A 263 17.54 19.53 -7.55
C ASP A 263 19.06 19.83 -7.61
N PRO A 264 19.79 20.00 -6.49
CA PRO A 264 21.22 20.25 -6.53
C PRO A 264 22.05 19.10 -7.12
N ILE A 265 21.53 17.87 -7.10
CA ILE A 265 22.18 16.71 -7.75
C ILE A 265 22.09 16.82 -9.28
N PHE A 266 20.97 17.36 -9.80
CA PHE A 266 20.69 17.38 -11.24
C PHE A 266 20.89 18.75 -11.91
N ASP A 267 20.94 19.82 -11.14
CA ASP A 267 21.20 21.19 -11.58
C ASP A 267 22.10 21.92 -10.56
N LYS A 268 23.40 21.94 -10.84
CA LYS A 268 24.43 22.54 -9.97
C LYS A 268 24.28 24.07 -9.80
N ASN A 269 23.45 24.72 -10.62
CA ASN A 269 23.20 26.16 -10.54
C ASN A 269 22.06 26.51 -9.59
N LYS A 270 21.23 25.55 -9.18
CA LYS A 270 20.18 25.76 -8.18
C LYS A 270 20.78 25.69 -6.77
N LYS A 271 20.70 26.81 -6.03
CA LYS A 271 21.08 26.88 -4.61
C LYS A 271 19.92 26.40 -3.73
N ASN A 272 20.26 25.83 -2.57
CA ASN A 272 19.30 25.42 -1.54
C ASN A 272 18.38 26.60 -1.15
N GLU A 273 17.09 26.46 -1.42
CA GLU A 273 16.09 27.52 -1.27
C GLU A 273 15.47 27.57 0.14
N TYR A 274 15.47 26.46 0.90
CA TYR A 274 14.78 26.40 2.20
C TYR A 274 15.73 26.15 3.36
N LYS A 275 15.89 27.17 4.21
CA LYS A 275 16.78 27.13 5.40
C LYS A 275 16.03 26.90 6.71
N SER A 276 14.70 26.96 6.73
CA SER A 276 13.90 26.78 7.95
C SER A 276 12.60 26.01 7.71
N LEU A 277 12.08 25.38 8.77
CA LEU A 277 10.78 24.68 8.78
C LEU A 277 9.60 25.62 8.45
N LYS A 278 9.75 26.91 8.75
CA LYS A 278 8.76 27.97 8.45
C LYS A 278 8.69 28.25 6.95
N ASP A 279 9.82 28.17 6.25
CA ASP A 279 9.89 28.32 4.79
C ASP A 279 9.34 27.09 4.05
N MET A 280 9.49 25.89 4.63
CA MET A 280 8.87 24.66 4.11
C MET A 280 7.34 24.75 4.11
N ILE A 281 6.76 25.20 5.22
CA ILE A 281 5.30 25.34 5.35
C ILE A 281 4.78 26.46 4.44
N LYS A 282 5.52 27.57 4.31
CA LYS A 282 5.11 28.69 3.44
C LYS A 282 5.12 28.32 1.95
N ASN A 283 5.98 27.39 1.53
CA ASN A 283 6.14 26.96 0.14
C ASN A 283 5.64 25.53 -0.15
N LEU A 284 4.73 25.05 0.70
CA LEU A 284 4.08 23.74 0.67
C LEU A 284 3.62 23.29 -0.72
N ASN A 285 3.30 24.26 -1.58
CA ASN A 285 2.62 24.10 -2.85
C ASN A 285 3.44 24.63 -4.04
N SER A 286 4.76 24.81 -3.90
CA SER A 286 5.54 25.49 -4.94
C SER A 286 5.92 24.64 -6.16
N GLU A 287 5.85 23.30 -6.06
CA GLU A 287 6.41 22.39 -7.07
C GLU A 287 5.48 21.23 -7.48
N ARG A 288 4.67 20.72 -6.56
CA ARG A 288 3.63 19.72 -6.76
C ARG A 288 2.52 20.00 -5.74
N HIS A 289 1.27 19.95 -6.18
CA HIS A 289 0.10 20.12 -5.32
C HIS A 289 -0.61 18.78 -5.11
N PRO A 290 -1.14 18.46 -3.93
CA PRO A 290 -1.99 17.29 -3.74
C PRO A 290 -3.18 17.33 -4.71
N GLU A 291 -3.43 16.24 -5.43
CA GLU A 291 -4.59 16.11 -6.31
C GLU A 291 -5.65 15.20 -5.70
N ALA A 292 -6.88 15.26 -6.21
CA ALA A 292 -7.93 14.33 -5.83
C ALA A 292 -7.50 12.86 -5.98
N LEU A 293 -6.65 12.56 -6.96
CA LEU A 293 -6.08 11.22 -7.13
C LEU A 293 -5.04 10.88 -6.04
N ASP A 294 -4.27 11.85 -5.54
CA ASP A 294 -3.42 11.65 -4.35
C ASP A 294 -4.26 11.43 -3.09
N VAL A 295 -5.39 12.15 -2.95
CA VAL A 295 -6.39 11.90 -1.90
C VAL A 295 -7.04 10.54 -2.01
N SER A 296 -7.30 10.06 -3.23
CA SER A 296 -7.81 8.71 -3.47
C SER A 296 -6.72 7.65 -3.28
N LEU A 297 -5.44 7.99 -3.52
CA LEU A 297 -4.33 7.10 -3.24
C LEU A 297 -4.26 6.83 -1.75
N HIS A 298 -4.47 7.84 -0.88
CA HIS A 298 -4.66 7.71 0.58
C HIS A 298 -5.82 6.77 1.02
N LEU A 299 -6.56 6.11 0.12
CA LEU A 299 -7.33 4.89 0.44
C LEU A 299 -6.41 3.73 0.84
N ASP A 300 -5.19 3.69 0.32
CA ASP A 300 -4.14 2.79 0.79
C ASP A 300 -3.78 3.04 2.24
N ASP A 301 -3.99 4.25 2.78
CA ASP A 301 -3.76 4.55 4.19
C ASP A 301 -4.84 3.98 5.10
N VAL A 302 -6.09 3.86 4.64
CA VAL A 302 -7.10 3.06 5.35
C VAL A 302 -6.63 1.61 5.42
N ALA A 303 -5.97 1.15 4.34
CA ALA A 303 -5.38 -0.17 4.28
C ALA A 303 -4.15 -0.27 5.22
N SER A 304 -3.27 0.73 5.26
CA SER A 304 -2.13 0.82 6.18
C SER A 304 -2.58 0.85 7.63
N VAL A 305 -3.62 1.62 7.98
CA VAL A 305 -4.27 1.61 9.30
C VAL A 305 -4.80 0.23 9.62
N GLY A 306 -5.43 -0.45 8.66
CA GLY A 306 -5.89 -1.82 8.81
C GLY A 306 -4.74 -2.81 9.03
N PHE A 307 -3.64 -2.66 8.31
CA PHE A 307 -2.45 -3.53 8.42
C PHE A 307 -1.69 -3.31 9.73
N ILE A 308 -1.52 -2.06 10.17
CA ILE A 308 -0.98 -1.70 11.49
C ILE A 308 -1.89 -2.25 12.59
N SER A 309 -3.20 -2.22 12.33
CA SER A 309 -4.21 -2.90 13.14
C SER A 309 -4.31 -4.40 12.83
N GLY A 310 -3.22 -5.00 12.31
CA GLY A 310 -2.94 -6.42 12.06
C GLY A 310 -3.86 -7.19 11.11
N LEU A 311 -4.68 -6.51 10.31
CA LEU A 311 -5.49 -7.15 9.27
C LEU A 311 -4.59 -7.69 8.15
N LYS A 312 -4.40 -9.02 8.13
CA LYS A 312 -3.49 -9.73 7.22
C LYS A 312 -3.99 -9.74 5.78
N TRP A 313 -5.31 -9.67 5.54
CA TRP A 313 -5.89 -9.64 4.19
C TRP A 313 -5.47 -8.42 3.36
N ILE A 314 -5.01 -7.35 4.01
CA ILE A 314 -4.61 -6.11 3.35
C ILE A 314 -3.25 -6.23 2.67
N GLY A 315 -2.32 -7.00 3.25
CA GLY A 315 -0.98 -7.19 2.70
C GLY A 315 -1.02 -7.53 1.20
N PRO A 316 -1.76 -8.57 0.77
CA PRO A 316 -1.92 -8.93 -0.64
C PRO A 316 -2.53 -7.86 -1.57
N ILE A 317 -3.20 -6.83 -1.05
CA ILE A 317 -3.91 -5.81 -1.83
C ILE A 317 -3.06 -4.56 -2.03
N LEU A 318 -2.26 -4.18 -1.02
CA LEU A 318 -1.39 -3.00 -1.06
C LEU A 318 -0.50 -2.87 -2.31
N PRO A 319 0.10 -3.95 -2.85
CA PRO A 319 0.91 -3.88 -4.07
C PRO A 319 0.13 -3.35 -5.27
N VAL A 320 -1.17 -3.63 -5.34
CA VAL A 320 -2.05 -3.12 -6.39
C VAL A 320 -2.23 -1.61 -6.24
N LEU A 321 -2.40 -1.12 -5.01
CA LEU A 321 -2.56 0.31 -4.73
C LEU A 321 -1.26 1.09 -4.99
N TYR A 322 -0.14 0.62 -4.47
CA TYR A 322 1.18 1.25 -4.66
C TYR A 322 1.66 1.23 -6.11
N SER A 323 1.12 0.35 -6.95
CA SER A 323 1.43 0.33 -8.38
C SER A 323 0.95 1.59 -9.12
N VAL A 324 -0.06 2.29 -8.61
CA VAL A 324 -0.49 3.59 -9.14
C VAL A 324 0.58 4.64 -8.89
N SER A 325 1.09 4.74 -7.65
CA SER A 325 2.21 5.62 -7.30
C SER A 325 3.46 5.33 -8.11
N ALA A 326 3.78 4.05 -8.31
CA ALA A 326 4.90 3.62 -9.14
C ALA A 326 4.73 4.02 -10.62
N TYR A 327 3.53 3.87 -11.17
CA TYR A 327 3.26 4.30 -12.54
C TYR A 327 3.47 5.81 -12.71
N ARG A 328 2.96 6.63 -11.79
CA ARG A 328 3.12 8.09 -11.81
C ARG A 328 4.58 8.51 -11.73
N ALA A 329 5.34 7.87 -10.85
CA ALA A 329 6.79 8.04 -10.75
C ALA A 329 7.50 7.72 -12.07
N GLY A 330 7.11 6.62 -12.73
CA GLY A 330 7.70 6.21 -14.00
C GLY A 330 7.39 7.12 -15.18
N ILE A 331 6.19 7.70 -15.25
CA ILE A 331 5.90 8.70 -16.29
C ILE A 331 6.59 10.04 -16.03
N GLY A 332 6.92 10.33 -14.77
CA GLY A 332 7.52 11.60 -14.32
C GLY A 332 6.48 12.72 -14.20
N TYR A 333 5.30 12.40 -13.69
CA TYR A 333 4.19 13.35 -13.60
C TYR A 333 4.52 14.52 -12.67
N ARG A 334 4.27 15.77 -13.10
CA ARG A 334 4.51 16.97 -12.30
C ARG A 334 3.46 18.03 -12.64
N ASN A 335 2.70 18.52 -11.67
CA ASN A 335 1.64 19.52 -11.89
C ASN A 335 1.98 20.95 -11.43
N GLY A 336 3.18 21.18 -10.86
CA GLY A 336 3.63 22.53 -10.46
C GLY A 336 4.47 23.25 -11.52
N HIS A 337 4.68 22.66 -12.69
CA HIS A 337 5.13 23.46 -13.83
C HIS A 337 3.97 24.36 -14.25
N LYS A 338 4.11 25.67 -13.99
CA LYS A 338 3.46 26.66 -14.85
C LYS A 338 4.00 26.39 -16.24
N GLU A 339 3.23 25.71 -17.08
CA GLU A 339 3.35 25.93 -18.51
C GLU A 339 3.31 27.44 -18.69
N SER A 340 4.38 27.98 -19.25
CA SER A 340 4.27 29.17 -20.07
C SER A 340 3.12 28.88 -21.05
N GLN A 341 1.93 29.40 -20.75
CA GLN A 341 0.78 29.46 -21.66
C GLN A 341 1.06 30.44 -22.80
N ASN A 342 2.24 30.34 -23.41
CA ASN A 342 2.64 30.97 -24.65
C ASN A 342 3.13 29.83 -25.53
N ILE A 343 2.18 29.16 -26.17
CA ILE A 343 2.17 28.59 -27.53
C ILE A 343 0.93 27.69 -27.57
N VAL A 344 -0.25 28.29 -27.73
CA VAL A 344 -1.25 28.02 -28.80
C VAL A 344 -2.25 29.19 -28.76
N LYS A 345 -1.74 30.38 -29.09
CA LYS A 345 -2.49 31.33 -29.89
C LYS A 345 -1.57 31.65 -31.05
N GLN A 346 -1.79 30.98 -32.17
CA GLN A 346 -1.72 31.54 -33.52
C GLN A 346 -2.00 30.44 -34.56
N ASN A 347 -3.10 30.69 -35.27
CA ASN A 347 -3.58 30.14 -36.54
C ASN A 347 -4.37 28.84 -36.49
#